data_AF-A0A2H0YLA3-F1
#
_entry.id   AF-A0A2H0YLA3-F1
#
_cell.length_a   1.000
_cell.length_b   1.000
_cell.length_c   1.000
_cell.angle_alpha   90.00
_cell.angle_beta   90.00
_cell.angle_gamma   90.00
#
_symmetry.space_group_name_H-M   'P 1'
#
loop_
_entity.id
_entity.type
_entity.pdbx_description
1 polymer ?
#
loop_
_entity_poly.entity_id
_entity_poly.type
_entity_poly.pdbx_seq_one_letter_code
_entity_poly.pdbx_strand_id
1 'polypeptide(L)' 'MKNDGNDRIVYSLNVGDIQEVANQVLERALTKEEIILVEDSVGDSLDWFQAIENSIHKHVKE' A
#
# COMPACT_ATOMS: atom_id res chain seq x y z
N MET A 1 1.29 21.04 -21.34
CA MET A 1 1.51 20.23 -20.13
C MET A 1 2.01 18.87 -20.57
N LYS A 2 3.26 18.53 -20.25
CA LYS A 2 3.75 17.18 -20.51
C LYS A 2 3.09 16.26 -19.48
N ASN A 3 2.41 15.23 -19.95
CA ASN A 3 1.83 14.20 -19.11
C ASN A 3 2.96 13.18 -18.89
N ASP A 4 3.87 13.51 -17.99
CA ASP A 4 5.00 12.66 -17.66
C ASP A 4 4.42 11.50 -16.83
N GLY A 5 4.57 10.26 -17.29
CA GLY A 5 3.99 9.06 -16.66
C GLY A 5 4.50 8.75 -15.23
N ASN A 6 5.12 9.72 -14.57
CA ASN A 6 5.72 9.64 -13.25
C ASN A 6 4.69 9.68 -12.12
N ASP A 7 3.48 10.20 -12.37
CA ASP A 7 2.40 10.24 -11.37
C ASP A 7 1.51 8.99 -11.39
N ARG A 8 1.88 7.97 -12.17
CA ARG A 8 1.09 6.74 -12.27
C ARG A 8 1.28 5.89 -11.01
N ILE A 9 0.18 5.64 -10.31
CA ILE A 9 0.11 4.63 -9.24
C ILE A 9 0.34 3.24 -9.85
N VAL A 10 1.39 2.55 -9.40
CA VAL A 10 1.73 1.17 -9.85
C VAL A 10 1.18 0.09 -8.93
N TYR A 11 0.94 0.42 -7.66
CA TYR A 11 0.31 -0.42 -6.65
C TYR A 11 -0.31 0.48 -5.58
N SER A 12 -1.43 0.06 -4.99
CA SER A 12 -2.12 0.82 -3.94
C SER A 12 -2.84 -0.10 -2.97
N LEU A 13 -2.83 0.28 -1.70
CA LEU A 13 -3.80 -0.19 -0.70
C LEU A 13 -4.87 0.87 -0.52
N ASN A 14 -6.10 0.43 -0.27
CA ASN A 14 -7.23 1.31 -0.02
C ASN A 14 -7.99 0.90 1.26
N VAL A 15 -8.90 1.75 1.71
CA VAL A 15 -9.73 1.52 2.90
C VAL A 15 -10.54 0.22 2.81
N GLY A 16 -10.98 -0.17 1.61
CA GLY A 16 -11.67 -1.44 1.38
C GLY A 16 -10.80 -2.64 1.69
N ASP A 17 -9.53 -2.63 1.28
CA ASP A 17 -8.57 -3.70 1.60
C ASP A 17 -8.35 -3.79 3.13
N ILE A 18 -8.21 -2.64 3.80
CA ILE A 18 -8.11 -2.56 5.26
C ILE A 18 -9.35 -3.17 5.93
N GLN A 19 -10.54 -2.83 5.45
CA GLN A 19 -11.80 -3.33 6.00
C GLN A 19 -12.01 -4.81 5.72
N GLU A 20 -11.58 -5.32 4.56
CA GLU A 20 -11.63 -6.75 4.25
C GLU A 20 -10.77 -7.53 5.25
N VAL A 21 -9.53 -7.10 5.46
CA VAL A 21 -8.63 -7.72 6.45
C VAL A 21 -9.19 -7.60 7.86
N ALA A 22 -9.75 -6.45 8.23
CA ALA A 22 -10.37 -6.27 9.54
C ALA A 22 -11.53 -7.24 9.78
N ASN A 23 -12.40 -7.46 8.79
CA ASN A 23 -13.49 -8.44 8.91
C ASN A 23 -12.96 -9.87 9.03
N GLN A 24 -11.83 -10.21 8.41
CA GLN A 24 -11.22 -11.54 8.53
C GLN A 24 -10.52 -11.77 9.88
N VAL A 25 -9.88 -10.73 10.42
CA VAL A 25 -9.05 -10.84 11.63
C VAL A 25 -9.84 -10.56 12.91
N LEU A 26 -10.79 -9.62 12.87
CA LEU A 26 -11.54 -9.13 14.03
C LEU A 26 -13.04 -9.45 13.96
N GLU A 27 -13.52 -10.05 12.87
CA GLU A 27 -14.94 -10.33 12.61
C GLU A 27 -15.83 -9.07 12.66
N ARG A 28 -15.25 -7.89 12.43
CA ARG A 28 -15.97 -6.61 12.34
C ARG A 28 -15.23 -5.61 11.48
N ALA A 29 -15.98 -4.60 11.04
CA ALA A 29 -15.42 -3.40 10.43
C ALA A 29 -14.69 -2.51 11.46
N LEU A 30 -13.69 -1.78 11.00
CA LEU A 30 -13.03 -0.72 11.75
C LEU A 30 -13.87 0.57 11.76
N THR A 31 -13.79 1.34 12.85
CA THR A 31 -14.31 2.71 12.86
C THR A 31 -13.41 3.63 12.02
N LYS A 32 -13.89 4.85 11.75
CA LYS A 32 -13.10 5.83 10.99
C LYS A 32 -11.78 6.18 11.70
N GLU A 33 -11.83 6.30 13.03
CA GLU A 33 -10.67 6.61 13.85
C GLU A 33 -9.65 5.45 13.85
N GLU A 34 -10.13 4.21 13.90
CA GLU A 34 -9.27 3.02 13.78
C GLU A 34 -8.64 2.92 12.38
N ILE A 35 -9.37 3.24 11.31
CA ILE A 35 -8.84 3.25 9.94
C ILE A 35 -7.65 4.19 9.82
N ILE A 36 -7.76 5.43 10.32
CA ILE A 36 -6.68 6.42 10.24
C ILE A 36 -5.41 5.90 10.90
N LEU A 37 -5.53 5.29 12.10
CA LEU A 37 -4.39 4.72 12.81
C LEU A 37 -3.75 3.55 12.05
N VAL A 38 -4.57 2.74 11.37
CA VAL A 38 -4.09 1.62 10.56
C VAL A 38 -3.45 2.10 9.27
N GLU A 39 -4.02 3.11 8.58
CA GLU A 39 -3.45 3.72 7.37
C GLU A 39 -2.02 4.20 7.60
N ASP A 40 -1.82 4.97 8.69
CA ASP A 40 -0.50 5.49 9.06
C ASP A 40 0.49 4.34 9.35
N SER A 41 0.07 3.37 10.18
CA SER A 41 0.94 2.24 10.58
C SER A 41 1.26 1.28 9.43
N VAL A 42 0.34 1.08 8.49
CA VAL A 42 0.56 0.22 7.31
C VAL A 42 1.57 0.86 6.39
N GLY A 43 1.53 2.18 6.19
CA GLY A 43 2.53 2.92 5.43
C GLY A 43 3.94 2.73 5.97
N ASP A 44 4.10 2.81 7.30
CA ASP A 44 5.38 2.60 7.99
C ASP A 44 5.89 1.15 7.89
N SER A 45 4.97 0.18 7.78
CA SER A 45 5.29 -1.25 7.73
C SER A 45 5.68 -1.73 6.32
N LEU A 46 5.26 -0.99 5.28
CA LEU A 46 5.57 -1.33 3.90
C LEU A 46 6.93 -0.75 3.52
N ASP A 47 7.95 -1.61 3.45
CA ASP A 47 9.25 -1.27 2.88
C ASP A 47 9.16 -1.20 1.33
N TRP A 48 8.47 -0.15 0.87
CA TRP A 48 8.22 0.10 -0.55
C TRP A 48 9.52 0.30 -1.33
N PHE A 49 10.55 0.85 -0.68
CA PHE A 49 11.85 1.05 -1.30
C PHE A 49 12.49 -0.31 -1.63
N GLN A 50 12.58 -1.20 -0.64
CA GLN A 50 13.16 -2.52 -0.84
C GLN A 50 12.37 -3.35 -1.86
N ALA A 51 11.04 -3.23 -1.88
CA ALA A 51 10.19 -3.91 -2.87
C ALA A 51 10.47 -3.45 -4.30
N ILE A 52 10.66 -2.14 -4.51
CA ILE A 52 11.02 -1.57 -5.81
C ILE A 52 12.44 -1.97 -6.20
N GLU A 53 13.41 -1.83 -5.30
CA GLU A 53 14.81 -2.21 -5.53
C GLU A 53 14.92 -3.68 -5.96
N ASN A 54 14.27 -4.58 -5.23
CA ASN A 54 14.25 -6.00 -5.55
C ASN A 54 13.64 -6.27 -6.94
N SER A 55 12.59 -5.53 -7.29
CA SER A 55 11.94 -5.66 -8.61
C SER A 55 12.85 -5.18 -9.74
N ILE A 56 13.61 -4.10 -9.51
CA ILE A 56 14.62 -3.61 -10.46
C ILE A 56 15.70 -4.68 -10.66
N HIS A 57 16.37 -5.12 -9.59
CA HIS A 57 17.44 -6.13 -9.70
C HIS A 57 16.98 -7.45 -10.33
N LYS A 58 15.71 -7.81 -10.14
CA LYS A 58 15.15 -9.03 -10.74
C LYS A 58 14.92 -8.92 -12.24
N HIS A 59 14.56 -7.75 -12.75
CA HIS A 59 14.05 -7.59 -14.12
C HIS A 59 14.92 -6.75 -15.03
N VAL A 60 15.76 -5.88 -14.48
CA VAL A 60 16.74 -5.09 -15.21
C VAL A 60 18.09 -5.77 -15.09
N LYS A 61 18.65 -6.21 -16.22
CA LYS A 61 20.02 -6.74 -16.26
C LYS A 61 20.97 -5.57 -16.52
N GLU A 62 22.02 -5.48 -15.72
CA GLU A 62 23.18 -4.63 -16.00
C GLU A 62 24.06 -5.23 -17.08
#